data_AF-A0AB38JAU9-F1
#
_entry.id   AF-A0AB38JAU9-F1
#
_cell.length_a   1.000
_cell.length_b   1.000
_cell.length_c   1.000
_cell.angle_alpha   90.00
_cell.angle_beta   90.00
_cell.angle_gamma   90.00
#
_symmetry.space_group_name_H-M   'P 1'
#
loop_
_entity.id
_entity.type
_entity.pdbx_description
1 polymer ?
#
loop_
_entity_poly.entity_id
_entity_poly.type
_entity_poly.pdbx_seq_one_letter_code
_entity_poly.pdbx_strand_id
1 'polypeptide(L)'
;MIPLVEPGPPLTAAERERFARQIRLSPLGELGQRRLRNARVLVLGAGGIGSPVITALAAAGVGHLGIVDGDVVEASNLARQTAHDESSIGSSKAESAAATARRLSPGIDVQAFPVSFTGANADALVAGWDVVVDGFDTFGSRYLASDATTRAGVPHVWGSALGFDGQLSTFWAAAPGGGVTLRALHPGAEDAADSCATVGVLGSLCAAIGSAMASEVVKLVSGVGEPLFGRVVVHDALDGSWNELPLARAVPPVAAVLAVAGAVTADELRARLAGPTPPTVVDLREDDEDRSVAIPGAVRLPMSRFDPALLPAGPLVLHCASGVRSRIAADRAAAVGIASDSLLGGMVGWR
;
A
#
# COMPACT_ATOMS: atom_id res chain seq x y z
N MET A 1 -1.41 -2.31 -26.62
CA MET A 1 -1.51 -1.15 -25.69
C MET A 1 -0.15 -0.45 -25.67
N ILE A 2 -0.08 0.86 -25.40
CA ILE A 2 1.20 1.58 -25.35
C ILE A 2 1.93 1.18 -24.05
N PRO A 3 3.16 0.66 -24.12
CA PRO A 3 3.91 0.25 -22.93
C PRO A 3 4.06 1.40 -21.94
N LEU A 4 4.01 1.11 -20.64
CA LEU A 4 4.22 2.13 -19.61
C LEU A 4 5.68 2.59 -19.52
N VAL A 5 6.62 1.72 -19.89
CA VAL A 5 8.03 1.92 -19.64
C VAL A 5 8.80 1.92 -20.96
N GLU A 6 9.66 2.92 -21.14
CA GLU A 6 10.60 2.96 -22.26
C GLU A 6 11.72 1.91 -22.07
N PRO A 7 12.26 1.33 -23.17
CA PRO A 7 13.29 0.31 -23.04
C PRO A 7 14.56 0.89 -22.42
N GLY A 8 15.11 0.21 -21.42
CA GLY A 8 16.41 0.56 -20.85
C GLY A 8 17.58 0.29 -21.82
N PRO A 9 18.83 0.40 -21.34
CA PRO A 9 20.03 0.06 -22.11
C PRO A 9 19.97 -1.35 -22.74
N PRO A 10 20.79 -1.62 -23.78
CA PRO A 10 20.95 -2.97 -24.32
C PRO A 10 21.33 -3.97 -23.22
N LEU A 11 20.81 -5.20 -23.33
CA LEU A 11 21.11 -6.26 -22.37
C LEU A 11 22.58 -6.66 -22.45
N THR A 12 23.18 -7.04 -21.33
CA THR A 12 24.47 -7.71 -21.31
C THR A 12 24.36 -9.14 -21.86
N ALA A 13 25.49 -9.78 -22.16
CA ALA A 13 25.49 -11.17 -22.62
C ALA A 13 24.88 -12.12 -21.56
N ALA A 14 25.22 -11.91 -20.29
CA ALA A 14 24.68 -12.68 -19.17
C ALA A 14 23.17 -12.49 -18.98
N GLU A 15 22.65 -11.27 -19.15
CA GLU A 15 21.20 -11.00 -19.13
C GLU A 15 20.49 -11.67 -20.31
N ARG A 16 21.06 -11.61 -21.53
CA ARG A 16 20.50 -12.31 -22.70
C ARG A 16 20.43 -13.81 -22.49
N GLU A 17 21.48 -14.41 -21.92
CA GLU A 17 21.50 -15.84 -21.61
C GLU A 17 20.43 -16.20 -20.57
N ARG A 18 20.38 -15.46 -19.46
CA ARG A 18 19.41 -15.67 -18.37
C ARG A 18 17.97 -15.57 -18.86
N PHE A 19 17.66 -14.55 -19.66
CA PHE A 19 16.30 -14.27 -20.14
C PHE A 19 16.02 -14.85 -21.54
N ALA A 20 16.89 -15.71 -22.07
CA ALA A 20 16.81 -16.22 -23.44
C ALA A 20 15.43 -16.82 -23.78
N ARG A 21 14.80 -17.51 -22.82
CA ARG A 21 13.46 -18.10 -23.01
C ARG A 21 12.36 -17.05 -23.11
N GLN A 22 12.44 -15.98 -22.32
CA GLN A 22 11.47 -14.87 -22.38
C GLN A 22 11.66 -14.06 -23.67
N ILE A 23 12.91 -13.77 -24.03
CA ILE A 23 13.26 -12.99 -25.24
C ILE A 23 12.77 -13.68 -26.53
N ARG A 24 12.72 -15.02 -26.55
CA ARG A 24 12.20 -15.78 -27.71
C ARG A 24 10.70 -15.63 -27.92
N LEU A 25 9.95 -15.15 -26.94
CA LEU A 25 8.52 -14.92 -27.09
C LEU A 25 8.32 -13.69 -27.97
N SER A 26 7.93 -13.88 -29.24
CA SER A 26 7.81 -12.79 -30.23
C SER A 26 7.07 -11.54 -29.75
N PRO A 27 5.96 -11.62 -28.98
CA PRO A 27 5.30 -10.42 -28.46
C PRO A 27 6.18 -9.61 -27.51
N LEU A 28 7.00 -10.27 -26.68
CA LEU A 28 7.87 -9.63 -25.70
C LEU A 28 9.20 -9.20 -26.32
N GLY A 29 9.94 -10.16 -26.88
CA GLY A 29 11.23 -9.90 -27.52
C GLY A 29 12.30 -9.31 -26.58
N GLU A 30 13.43 -8.90 -27.16
CA GLU A 30 14.48 -8.19 -26.42
C GLU A 30 14.01 -6.79 -25.99
N LEU A 31 13.16 -6.14 -26.79
CA LEU A 31 12.61 -4.82 -26.48
C LEU A 31 11.77 -4.86 -25.20
N GLY A 32 10.86 -5.83 -25.05
CA GLY A 32 10.06 -6.02 -23.85
C GLY A 32 10.91 -6.37 -22.63
N GLN A 33 11.94 -7.21 -22.79
CA GLN A 33 12.87 -7.51 -21.70
C GLN A 33 13.64 -6.27 -21.23
N ARG A 34 14.04 -5.37 -22.14
CA ARG A 34 14.67 -4.09 -21.80
C ARG A 34 13.72 -3.14 -21.07
N ARG A 35 12.42 -3.20 -21.35
CA ARG A 35 11.39 -2.45 -20.59
C ARG A 35 11.24 -3.01 -19.19
N LEU A 36 11.18 -4.34 -19.03
CA LEU A 36 11.19 -4.98 -17.70
C LEU A 36 12.41 -4.56 -16.89
N ARG A 37 13.60 -4.61 -17.50
CA ARG A 37 14.85 -4.16 -16.87
C ARG A 37 14.83 -2.68 -16.44
N ASN A 38 14.03 -1.83 -17.09
CA ASN A 38 13.95 -0.40 -16.77
C ASN A 38 12.79 -0.07 -15.82
N ALA A 39 11.90 -1.03 -15.56
CA ALA A 39 10.68 -0.80 -14.82
C ALA A 39 10.91 -0.72 -13.31
N ARG A 40 10.12 0.15 -12.69
CA ARG A 40 10.02 0.36 -11.24
C ARG A 40 8.67 -0.15 -10.78
N VAL A 41 8.67 -1.23 -10.01
CA VAL A 41 7.44 -1.85 -9.48
C VAL A 41 7.46 -1.84 -7.96
N LEU A 42 6.41 -1.30 -7.35
CA LEU A 42 6.18 -1.33 -5.91
C LEU A 42 5.24 -2.49 -5.58
N VAL A 43 5.66 -3.40 -4.70
CA VAL A 43 4.81 -4.46 -4.14
C VAL A 43 4.44 -4.10 -2.71
N LEU A 44 3.14 -3.99 -2.47
CA LEU A 44 2.54 -3.73 -1.17
C LEU A 44 2.13 -5.05 -0.52
N GLY A 45 2.75 -5.36 0.61
CA GLY A 45 2.62 -6.65 1.29
C GLY A 45 3.56 -7.71 0.71
N ALA A 46 4.30 -8.39 1.58
CA ALA A 46 5.15 -9.54 1.28
C ALA A 46 4.52 -10.86 1.76
N GLY A 47 3.23 -10.85 2.08
CA GLY A 47 2.46 -11.99 2.57
C GLY A 47 2.14 -13.07 1.52
N GLY A 48 1.01 -13.76 1.67
CA GLY A 48 0.70 -14.95 0.86
C GLY A 48 0.68 -14.71 -0.65
N ILE A 49 0.07 -13.60 -1.08
CA ILE A 49 0.00 -13.20 -2.50
C ILE A 49 1.25 -12.39 -2.91
N GLY A 50 1.73 -11.51 -2.04
CA GLY A 50 2.90 -10.68 -2.32
C GLY A 50 4.19 -11.48 -2.53
N SER A 51 4.41 -12.54 -1.74
CA SER A 51 5.56 -13.45 -1.86
C SER A 51 5.76 -14.02 -3.29
N PRO A 52 4.75 -14.68 -3.91
CA PRO A 52 4.86 -15.18 -5.28
C PRO A 52 4.96 -14.05 -6.32
N VAL A 53 4.33 -12.89 -6.10
CA VAL A 53 4.54 -11.70 -6.97
C VAL A 53 6.01 -11.31 -6.99
N ILE A 54 6.62 -11.11 -5.82
CA ILE A 54 8.01 -10.64 -5.68
C ILE A 54 8.97 -11.59 -6.37
N THR A 55 8.83 -12.90 -6.11
CA THR A 55 9.70 -13.91 -6.70
C THR A 55 9.53 -14.02 -8.22
N ALA A 56 8.29 -13.94 -8.72
CA ALA A 56 8.00 -13.96 -10.15
C ALA A 56 8.55 -12.72 -10.88
N LEU A 57 8.37 -11.51 -10.33
CA LEU A 57 8.86 -10.28 -10.93
C LEU A 57 10.40 -10.20 -10.93
N ALA A 58 11.04 -10.64 -9.84
CA ALA A 58 12.49 -10.74 -9.78
C ALA A 58 13.03 -11.70 -10.84
N ALA A 59 12.41 -12.88 -10.97
CA ALA A 59 12.78 -13.88 -11.97
C ALA A 59 12.50 -13.41 -13.41
N ALA A 60 11.46 -12.60 -13.62
CA ALA A 60 11.14 -12.01 -14.92
C ALA A 60 12.15 -10.92 -15.34
N GLY A 61 12.95 -10.41 -14.40
CA GLY A 61 13.96 -9.38 -14.65
C GLY A 61 13.41 -7.96 -14.57
N VAL A 62 12.43 -7.70 -13.70
CA VAL A 62 12.04 -6.33 -13.33
C VAL A 62 13.21 -5.64 -12.65
N GLY A 63 13.64 -4.51 -13.20
CA GLY A 63 14.90 -3.86 -12.82
C GLY A 63 14.91 -3.26 -11.42
N HIS A 64 13.80 -2.66 -10.99
CA HIS A 64 13.68 -2.00 -9.69
C HIS A 64 12.43 -2.50 -8.96
N LEU A 65 12.62 -3.13 -7.80
CA LEU A 65 11.54 -3.61 -6.93
C LEU A 65 11.54 -2.89 -5.60
N GLY A 66 10.44 -2.23 -5.28
CA GLY A 66 10.14 -1.76 -3.93
C GLY A 66 9.25 -2.77 -3.21
N ILE A 67 9.54 -3.10 -1.96
CA ILE A 67 8.76 -4.05 -1.16
C ILE A 67 8.37 -3.38 0.16
N VAL A 68 7.07 -3.16 0.38
CA VAL A 68 6.53 -2.55 1.59
C VAL A 68 5.84 -3.60 2.44
N ASP A 69 6.34 -3.83 3.65
CA ASP A 69 5.67 -4.69 4.64
C ASP A 69 6.13 -4.31 6.05
N GLY A 70 5.18 -4.14 6.98
CA GLY A 70 5.46 -3.73 8.35
C GLY A 70 5.64 -4.90 9.33
N ASP A 71 5.38 -6.14 8.89
CA ASP A 71 5.37 -7.31 9.77
C ASP A 71 6.73 -8.01 9.82
N VAL A 72 6.81 -8.97 10.74
CA VAL A 72 7.89 -9.95 10.86
C VAL A 72 7.45 -11.32 10.37
N VAL A 73 8.41 -12.14 9.93
CA VAL A 73 8.16 -13.51 9.49
C VAL A 73 7.85 -14.40 10.69
N GLU A 74 6.75 -15.16 10.61
CA GLU A 74 6.36 -16.16 11.61
C GLU A 74 6.30 -17.57 11.01
N ALA A 75 6.48 -18.62 11.82
CA ALA A 75 6.40 -20.01 11.36
C ALA A 75 5.04 -20.33 10.68
N SER A 76 3.94 -19.79 11.22
CA SER A 76 2.58 -19.94 10.67
C SER A 76 2.42 -19.37 9.25
N ASN A 77 3.36 -18.52 8.81
CA ASN A 77 3.33 -17.85 7.52
C ASN A 77 3.91 -18.75 6.40
N LEU A 78 4.85 -19.63 6.75
CA LEU A 78 5.67 -20.38 5.78
C LEU A 78 4.85 -21.35 4.91
N ALA A 79 3.66 -21.75 5.35
CA ALA A 79 2.75 -22.58 4.56
C ALA A 79 2.23 -21.91 3.27
N ARG A 80 2.36 -20.57 3.15
CA ARG A 80 1.85 -19.82 1.98
C ARG A 80 2.75 -18.66 1.51
N GLN A 81 3.71 -18.22 2.31
CA GLN A 81 4.56 -17.06 2.01
C GLN A 81 5.91 -17.50 1.44
N THR A 82 5.93 -17.84 0.15
CA THR A 82 7.06 -18.48 -0.54
C THR A 82 8.31 -17.62 -0.71
N ALA A 83 8.27 -16.33 -0.36
CA ALA A 83 9.46 -15.48 -0.35
C ALA A 83 10.28 -15.62 0.95
N HIS A 84 9.77 -16.36 1.93
CA HIS A 84 10.36 -16.56 3.25
C HIS A 84 10.69 -18.04 3.48
N ASP A 85 11.62 -18.28 4.40
CA ASP A 85 12.01 -19.62 4.84
C ASP A 85 12.25 -19.67 6.36
N GLU A 86 12.51 -20.86 6.88
CA GLU A 86 12.78 -21.11 8.31
C GLU A 86 13.88 -20.21 8.89
N SER A 87 14.90 -19.88 8.10
CA SER A 87 16.02 -19.04 8.56
C SER A 87 15.63 -17.58 8.73
N SER A 88 14.49 -17.16 8.16
CA SER A 88 14.00 -15.79 8.21
C SER A 88 13.00 -15.51 9.33
N ILE A 89 12.60 -16.51 10.12
CA ILE A 89 11.69 -16.32 11.25
C ILE A 89 12.22 -15.24 12.22
N GLY A 90 11.35 -14.29 12.57
CA GLY A 90 11.67 -13.14 13.42
C GLY A 90 12.32 -11.95 12.69
N SER A 91 12.69 -12.08 11.43
CA SER A 91 13.15 -10.97 10.60
C SER A 91 11.98 -10.20 9.96
N SER A 92 12.21 -8.95 9.53
CA SER A 92 11.20 -8.19 8.77
C SER A 92 10.83 -8.92 7.47
N LYS A 93 9.53 -9.00 7.16
CA LYS A 93 9.06 -9.59 5.90
C LYS A 93 9.58 -8.83 4.69
N ALA A 94 9.60 -7.50 4.74
CA ALA A 94 10.11 -6.67 3.63
C ALA A 94 11.59 -6.98 3.32
N GLU A 95 12.43 -7.05 4.36
CA GLU A 95 13.86 -7.37 4.20
C GLU A 95 14.09 -8.82 3.76
N SER A 96 13.35 -9.78 4.34
CA SER A 96 13.43 -11.19 3.97
C SER A 96 13.06 -11.40 2.49
N ALA A 97 11.95 -10.82 2.04
CA ALA A 97 11.53 -10.90 0.65
C ALA A 97 12.50 -10.18 -0.30
N ALA A 98 13.06 -9.04 0.11
CA ALA A 98 14.08 -8.34 -0.67
C ALA A 98 15.36 -9.17 -0.82
N ALA A 99 15.81 -9.83 0.24
CA ALA A 99 16.94 -10.76 0.17
C ALA A 99 16.66 -11.91 -0.81
N THR A 100 15.45 -12.48 -0.80
CA THR A 100 15.04 -13.51 -1.74
C THR A 100 15.05 -13.01 -3.18
N ALA A 101 14.50 -11.83 -3.46
CA ALA A 101 14.51 -11.23 -4.80
C ALA A 101 15.95 -11.03 -5.34
N ARG A 102 16.86 -10.49 -4.52
CA ARG A 102 18.28 -10.32 -4.88
C ARG A 102 18.99 -11.65 -5.14
N ARG A 103 18.66 -12.72 -4.39
CA ARG A 103 19.21 -14.07 -4.66
C ARG A 103 18.74 -14.62 -6.00
N LEU A 104 17.47 -14.42 -6.35
CA LEU A 104 16.90 -14.90 -7.62
C LEU A 104 17.49 -14.17 -8.82
N SER A 105 17.68 -12.85 -8.70
CA SER A 105 18.20 -12.00 -9.77
C SER A 105 19.23 -11.00 -9.22
N PRO A 106 20.52 -11.33 -9.18
CA PRO A 106 21.54 -10.45 -8.59
C PRO A 106 21.74 -9.09 -9.29
N GLY A 107 21.17 -8.92 -10.50
CA GLY A 107 21.31 -7.70 -11.31
C GLY A 107 20.19 -6.68 -11.13
N ILE A 108 19.20 -6.94 -10.27
CA ILE A 108 18.10 -6.02 -10.02
C ILE A 108 18.36 -5.17 -8.77
N ASP A 109 17.83 -3.96 -8.78
CA ASP A 109 17.78 -3.06 -7.64
C ASP A 109 16.54 -3.38 -6.80
N VAL A 110 16.72 -3.62 -5.50
CA VAL A 110 15.64 -4.00 -4.61
C VAL A 110 15.72 -3.16 -3.34
N GLN A 111 14.63 -2.47 -3.04
CA GLN A 111 14.48 -1.64 -1.85
C GLN A 111 13.40 -2.23 -0.93
N ALA A 112 13.78 -2.50 0.32
CA ALA A 112 12.83 -2.88 1.37
C ALA A 112 12.37 -1.64 2.13
N PHE A 113 11.07 -1.59 2.42
CA PHE A 113 10.44 -0.58 3.25
C PHE A 113 9.76 -1.30 4.43
N PRO A 114 10.48 -1.51 5.55
CA PRO A 114 9.97 -2.23 6.72
C PRO A 114 9.03 -1.32 7.54
N VAL A 115 7.95 -0.86 6.91
CA VAL A 115 6.98 0.09 7.48
C VAL A 115 5.57 -0.36 7.15
N SER A 116 4.64 -0.11 8.07
CA SER A 116 3.21 -0.27 7.78
C SER A 116 2.76 0.75 6.73
N PHE A 117 1.95 0.31 5.78
CA PHE A 117 1.33 1.18 4.79
C PHE A 117 0.11 1.86 5.40
N THR A 118 0.14 3.19 5.51
CA THR A 118 -0.84 3.99 6.25
C THR A 118 -1.20 5.25 5.47
N GLY A 119 -2.29 5.91 5.83
CA GLY A 119 -2.67 7.19 5.22
C GLY A 119 -1.56 8.24 5.27
N ALA A 120 -0.72 8.20 6.30
CA ALA A 120 0.36 9.15 6.50
C ALA A 120 1.54 9.00 5.51
N ASN A 121 1.75 7.80 4.96
CA ASN A 121 2.89 7.51 4.09
C ASN A 121 2.53 6.96 2.71
N ALA A 122 1.25 6.61 2.47
CA ALA A 122 0.81 5.94 1.25
C ALA A 122 1.18 6.70 -0.03
N ASP A 123 0.88 8.00 -0.09
CA ASP A 123 1.12 8.80 -1.30
C ASP A 123 2.61 8.98 -1.58
N ALA A 124 3.41 9.16 -0.53
CA ALA A 124 4.87 9.27 -0.66
C ALA A 124 5.50 7.94 -1.10
N LEU A 125 5.00 6.81 -0.61
CA LEU A 125 5.49 5.48 -0.98
C LEU A 125 5.12 5.13 -2.44
N VAL A 126 3.92 5.49 -2.89
CA VAL A 126 3.42 5.20 -4.24
C VAL A 126 4.01 6.11 -5.31
N ALA A 127 4.52 7.29 -4.94
CA ALA A 127 5.09 8.24 -5.89
C ALA A 127 6.31 7.69 -6.65
N GLY A 128 6.36 7.89 -7.97
CA GLY A 128 7.53 7.60 -8.80
C GLY A 128 7.72 6.12 -9.18
N TRP A 129 6.69 5.29 -9.01
CA TRP A 129 6.64 3.90 -9.50
C TRP A 129 5.83 3.81 -10.78
N ASP A 130 6.20 2.89 -11.68
CA ASP A 130 5.49 2.67 -12.95
C ASP A 130 4.22 1.84 -12.74
N VAL A 131 4.26 0.90 -11.81
CA VAL A 131 3.15 0.01 -11.43
C VAL A 131 3.21 -0.28 -9.93
N VAL A 132 2.04 -0.30 -9.28
CA VAL A 132 1.87 -0.76 -7.91
C VAL A 132 1.12 -2.08 -7.90
N VAL A 133 1.59 -3.04 -7.12
CA VAL A 133 0.99 -4.37 -6.95
C VAL A 133 0.53 -4.53 -5.51
N ASP A 134 -0.75 -4.87 -5.32
CA ASP A 134 -1.38 -4.97 -4.01
C ASP A 134 -1.57 -6.43 -3.60
N GLY A 135 -0.70 -6.87 -2.69
CA GLY A 135 -0.72 -8.17 -2.05
C GLY A 135 -1.25 -8.14 -0.60
N PHE A 136 -1.95 -7.08 -0.19
CA PHE A 136 -2.55 -7.00 1.14
C PHE A 136 -3.75 -7.94 1.28
N ASP A 137 -4.03 -8.36 2.51
CA ASP A 137 -5.09 -9.30 2.86
C ASP A 137 -6.23 -8.68 3.68
N THR A 138 -6.22 -7.36 3.87
CA THR A 138 -7.30 -6.62 4.54
C THR A 138 -7.95 -5.61 3.59
N PHE A 139 -9.26 -5.39 3.77
CA PHE A 139 -10.01 -4.44 2.96
C PHE A 139 -9.49 -3.01 3.12
N GLY A 140 -9.24 -2.57 4.36
CA GLY A 140 -8.75 -1.21 4.65
C GLY A 140 -7.47 -0.88 3.89
N SER A 141 -6.47 -1.77 3.93
CA SER A 141 -5.20 -1.55 3.24
C SER A 141 -5.35 -1.56 1.71
N ARG A 142 -6.25 -2.39 1.16
CA ARG A 142 -6.55 -2.44 -0.28
C ARG A 142 -7.21 -1.17 -0.80
N TYR A 143 -8.18 -0.63 -0.05
CA TYR A 143 -8.79 0.66 -0.40
C TYR A 143 -7.79 1.80 -0.31
N LEU A 144 -6.96 1.82 0.75
CA LEU A 144 -5.91 2.81 0.88
C LEU A 144 -4.91 2.75 -0.28
N ALA A 145 -4.49 1.55 -0.68
CA ALA A 145 -3.62 1.34 -1.84
C ALA A 145 -4.26 1.85 -3.14
N SER A 146 -5.50 1.42 -3.42
CA SER A 146 -6.26 1.86 -4.61
C SER A 146 -6.46 3.37 -4.64
N ASP A 147 -6.75 4.00 -3.51
CA ASP A 147 -6.97 5.44 -3.44
C ASP A 147 -5.67 6.21 -3.67
N ALA A 148 -4.55 5.75 -3.08
CA ALA A 148 -3.22 6.34 -3.28
C ALA A 148 -2.76 6.24 -4.74
N THR A 149 -2.93 5.07 -5.38
CA THR A 149 -2.60 4.89 -6.80
C THR A 149 -3.51 5.70 -7.73
N THR A 150 -4.79 5.83 -7.38
CA THR A 150 -5.75 6.70 -8.09
C THR A 150 -5.29 8.17 -8.05
N ARG A 151 -4.90 8.67 -6.87
CA ARG A 151 -4.36 10.03 -6.72
C ARG A 151 -3.04 10.22 -7.48
N ALA A 152 -2.15 9.22 -7.45
CA ALA A 152 -0.86 9.27 -8.13
C ALA A 152 -0.96 9.08 -9.65
N GLY A 153 -2.10 8.60 -10.17
CA GLY A 153 -2.27 8.27 -11.57
C GLY A 153 -1.50 7.02 -12.02
N VAL A 154 -1.16 6.14 -11.08
CA VAL A 154 -0.35 4.93 -11.31
C VAL A 154 -1.25 3.69 -11.45
N PRO A 155 -0.99 2.76 -12.38
CA PRO A 155 -1.67 1.48 -12.45
C PRO A 155 -1.52 0.65 -11.18
N HIS A 156 -2.63 0.03 -10.76
CA HIS A 156 -2.77 -0.80 -9.57
C HIS A 156 -3.19 -2.20 -9.96
N VAL A 157 -2.29 -3.17 -9.82
CA VAL A 157 -2.56 -4.59 -10.01
C VAL A 157 -3.04 -5.15 -8.67
N TRP A 158 -4.28 -5.60 -8.62
CA TRP A 158 -4.94 -6.01 -7.38
C TRP A 158 -5.27 -7.50 -7.41
N GLY A 159 -5.05 -8.17 -6.28
CA GLY A 159 -5.43 -9.56 -6.09
C GLY A 159 -6.01 -9.83 -4.70
N SER A 160 -6.87 -10.83 -4.63
CA SER A 160 -7.44 -11.33 -3.38
C SER A 160 -7.48 -12.85 -3.38
N ALA A 161 -7.35 -13.44 -2.20
CA ALA A 161 -7.54 -14.88 -1.99
C ALA A 161 -8.15 -15.08 -0.60
N LEU A 162 -9.21 -15.88 -0.49
CA LEU A 162 -9.85 -16.27 0.76
C LEU A 162 -10.41 -17.69 0.62
N GLY A 163 -10.10 -18.59 1.55
CA GLY A 163 -10.49 -20.00 1.42
C GLY A 163 -9.92 -20.63 0.13
N PHE A 164 -10.81 -20.91 -0.82
CA PHE A 164 -10.51 -21.48 -2.14
C PHE A 164 -10.78 -20.50 -3.30
N ASP A 165 -11.26 -19.29 -3.00
CA ASP A 165 -11.66 -18.29 -3.98
C ASP A 165 -10.59 -17.23 -4.16
N GLY A 166 -10.19 -16.99 -5.40
CA GLY A 166 -9.25 -15.97 -5.80
C GLY A 166 -9.86 -14.95 -6.75
N GLN A 167 -9.41 -13.70 -6.66
CA GLN A 167 -9.80 -12.64 -7.57
C GLN A 167 -8.59 -11.83 -8.03
N LEU A 168 -8.65 -11.32 -9.26
CA LEU A 168 -7.61 -10.52 -9.88
C LEU A 168 -8.22 -9.47 -10.82
N SER A 169 -7.70 -8.24 -10.76
CA SER A 169 -7.98 -7.22 -11.78
C SER A 169 -6.83 -6.23 -11.88
N THR A 170 -6.90 -5.35 -12.87
CA THR A 170 -5.99 -4.21 -13.02
C THR A 170 -6.79 -2.93 -13.09
N PHE A 171 -6.44 -2.00 -12.20
CA PHE A 171 -7.09 -0.72 -12.05
C PHE A 171 -6.16 0.40 -12.50
N TRP A 172 -6.69 1.39 -13.20
CA TRP A 172 -5.97 2.60 -13.53
C TRP A 172 -6.97 3.72 -13.87
N ALA A 173 -6.89 4.83 -13.14
CA ALA A 173 -7.79 5.97 -13.33
C ALA A 173 -7.66 6.60 -14.73
N ALA A 174 -6.47 6.48 -15.35
CA ALA A 174 -6.20 6.95 -16.71
C ALA A 174 -6.10 5.79 -17.73
N ALA A 175 -6.72 4.63 -17.43
CA ALA A 175 -6.68 3.47 -18.31
C ALA A 175 -7.11 3.80 -19.76
N PRO A 176 -6.44 3.24 -20.78
CA PRO A 176 -6.90 3.29 -22.16
C PRO A 176 -8.33 2.75 -22.27
N GLY A 177 -9.19 3.47 -22.98
CA GLY A 177 -10.62 3.12 -23.13
C GLY A 177 -11.50 3.51 -21.94
N GLY A 178 -10.99 4.28 -20.97
CA GLY A 178 -11.75 4.83 -19.85
C GLY A 178 -11.27 4.29 -18.50
N GLY A 179 -11.19 5.17 -17.50
CA GLY A 179 -10.66 4.85 -16.18
C GLY A 179 -11.49 3.81 -15.42
N VAL A 180 -10.80 3.00 -14.62
CA VAL A 180 -11.42 2.01 -13.73
C VAL A 180 -10.61 1.89 -12.45
N THR A 181 -11.28 1.85 -11.29
CA THR A 181 -10.64 1.75 -9.98
C THR A 181 -11.30 0.64 -9.15
N LEU A 182 -10.67 0.23 -8.04
CA LEU A 182 -11.25 -0.77 -7.14
C LEU A 182 -12.66 -0.37 -6.68
N ARG A 183 -12.91 0.93 -6.50
CA ARG A 183 -14.22 1.47 -6.11
C ARG A 183 -15.32 1.25 -7.15
N ALA A 184 -14.98 0.97 -8.41
CA ALA A 184 -15.98 0.57 -9.40
C ALA A 184 -16.47 -0.87 -9.15
N LEU A 185 -15.61 -1.74 -8.63
CA LEU A 185 -15.93 -3.12 -8.28
C LEU A 185 -16.59 -3.20 -6.90
N HIS A 186 -16.01 -2.50 -5.92
CA HIS A 186 -16.49 -2.44 -4.54
C HIS A 186 -16.68 -0.98 -4.12
N PRO A 187 -17.90 -0.41 -4.24
CA PRO A 187 -18.15 1.01 -3.99
C PRO A 187 -17.90 1.50 -2.55
N GLY A 188 -17.93 0.61 -1.55
CA GLY A 188 -17.72 0.96 -0.14
C GLY A 188 -16.93 -0.12 0.60
N ALA A 189 -16.11 0.31 1.55
CA ALA A 189 -15.50 -0.59 2.52
C ALA A 189 -16.58 -1.01 3.53
N GLU A 190 -17.06 -2.24 3.46
CA GLU A 190 -17.82 -2.82 4.56
C GLU A 190 -16.81 -3.25 5.64
N ASP A 191 -16.92 -2.70 6.84
CA ASP A 191 -15.98 -2.90 7.96
C ASP A 191 -16.00 -4.31 8.58
N ALA A 192 -16.62 -5.30 7.93
CA ALA A 192 -16.88 -6.62 8.51
C ALA A 192 -16.75 -7.76 7.49
N ALA A 193 -15.64 -7.82 6.77
CA ALA A 193 -15.32 -8.98 5.95
C ALA A 193 -14.24 -9.83 6.61
N ASP A 194 -14.45 -11.15 6.58
CA ASP A 194 -13.54 -12.14 7.15
C ASP A 194 -12.13 -12.06 6.54
N SER A 195 -11.11 -12.39 7.35
CA SER A 195 -9.71 -12.38 6.93
C SER A 195 -9.19 -13.78 6.65
N CYS A 196 -8.07 -13.88 5.92
CA CYS A 196 -7.33 -15.14 5.75
C CYS A 196 -6.97 -15.81 7.09
N ALA A 197 -6.77 -15.04 8.16
CA ALA A 197 -6.45 -15.55 9.48
C ALA A 197 -7.66 -16.18 10.19
N THR A 198 -8.89 -15.75 9.84
CA THR A 198 -10.13 -16.25 10.46
C THR A 198 -10.78 -17.38 9.66
N VAL A 199 -10.75 -17.31 8.32
CA VAL A 199 -11.35 -18.33 7.43
C VAL A 199 -10.32 -19.36 6.95
N GLY A 200 -9.04 -19.00 6.92
CA GLY A 200 -8.00 -19.79 6.27
C GLY A 200 -7.87 -19.46 4.78
N VAL A 201 -6.75 -19.88 4.18
CA VAL A 201 -6.47 -19.70 2.75
C VAL A 201 -5.53 -20.79 2.24
N LEU A 202 -5.80 -21.30 1.04
CA LEU A 202 -4.95 -22.28 0.39
C LEU A 202 -3.66 -21.63 -0.14
N GLY A 203 -2.48 -22.10 0.26
CA GLY A 203 -1.20 -21.52 -0.16
C GLY A 203 -0.96 -21.56 -1.67
N SER A 204 -1.38 -22.63 -2.36
CA SER A 204 -1.29 -22.74 -3.82
C SER A 204 -2.20 -21.75 -4.54
N LEU A 205 -3.36 -21.41 -3.96
CA LEU A 205 -4.23 -20.34 -4.48
C LEU A 205 -3.52 -18.99 -4.43
N CYS A 206 -2.86 -18.67 -3.30
CA CYS A 206 -2.06 -17.44 -3.20
C CYS A 206 -0.95 -17.39 -4.27
N ALA A 207 -0.28 -18.51 -4.51
CA ALA A 207 0.74 -18.64 -5.56
C ALA A 207 0.18 -18.45 -6.97
N ALA A 208 -0.99 -19.02 -7.26
CA ALA A 208 -1.67 -18.89 -8.54
C ALA A 208 -2.07 -17.42 -8.81
N ILE A 209 -2.74 -16.78 -7.85
CA ILE A 209 -3.15 -15.38 -7.96
C ILE A 209 -1.94 -14.45 -8.07
N GLY A 210 -0.92 -14.62 -7.23
CA GLY A 210 0.29 -13.79 -7.29
C GLY A 210 1.07 -13.94 -8.60
N SER A 211 1.14 -15.14 -9.17
CA SER A 211 1.76 -15.36 -10.49
C SER A 211 0.97 -14.70 -11.62
N ALA A 212 -0.36 -14.74 -11.54
CA ALA A 212 -1.23 -14.05 -12.48
C ALA A 212 -1.12 -12.52 -12.37
N MET A 213 -1.00 -11.99 -11.15
CA MET A 213 -0.70 -10.57 -10.91
C MET A 213 0.64 -10.14 -11.52
N ALA A 214 1.70 -10.93 -11.34
CA ALA A 214 2.99 -10.65 -11.97
C ALA A 214 2.88 -10.62 -13.51
N SER A 215 1.99 -11.42 -14.09
CA SER A 215 1.70 -11.39 -15.53
C SER A 215 1.02 -10.09 -15.97
N GLU A 216 0.12 -9.50 -15.16
CA GLU A 216 -0.43 -8.16 -15.43
C GLU A 216 0.67 -7.10 -15.48
N VAL A 217 1.62 -7.13 -14.53
CA VAL A 217 2.77 -6.21 -14.52
C VAL A 217 3.58 -6.33 -15.80
N VAL A 218 3.89 -7.56 -16.23
CA VAL A 218 4.64 -7.80 -17.48
C VAL A 218 3.89 -7.20 -18.68
N LYS A 219 2.57 -7.41 -18.77
CA LYS A 219 1.74 -6.82 -19.85
C LYS A 219 1.82 -5.29 -19.84
N LEU A 220 1.59 -4.68 -18.68
CA LEU A 220 1.61 -3.23 -18.48
C LEU A 220 2.96 -2.60 -18.88
N VAL A 221 4.05 -3.15 -18.34
CA VAL A 221 5.41 -2.63 -18.54
C VAL A 221 5.87 -2.79 -19.99
N SER A 222 5.68 -3.98 -20.56
CA SER A 222 6.23 -4.30 -21.89
C SER A 222 5.32 -3.90 -23.05
N GLY A 223 4.04 -3.66 -22.78
CA GLY A 223 3.01 -3.31 -23.78
C GLY A 223 2.39 -4.53 -24.48
N VAL A 224 2.68 -5.75 -24.01
CA VAL A 224 2.19 -6.99 -24.61
C VAL A 224 0.83 -7.40 -24.06
N GLY A 225 0.07 -8.15 -24.87
CA GLY A 225 -1.22 -8.70 -24.47
C GLY A 225 -2.24 -7.63 -24.09
N GLU A 226 -3.20 -8.03 -23.26
CA GLU A 226 -4.34 -7.20 -22.85
C GLU A 226 -4.48 -7.22 -21.32
N PRO A 227 -4.21 -6.10 -20.63
CA PRO A 227 -4.45 -6.01 -19.19
C PRO A 227 -5.93 -6.16 -18.84
N LEU A 228 -6.21 -6.43 -17.57
CA LEU A 228 -7.56 -6.68 -17.06
C LEU A 228 -8.42 -5.43 -16.83
N PHE A 229 -8.14 -4.32 -17.53
CA PHE A 229 -8.93 -3.10 -17.38
C PHE A 229 -10.42 -3.33 -17.69
N GLY A 230 -11.29 -3.09 -16.72
CA GLY A 230 -12.75 -3.28 -16.84
C GLY A 230 -13.17 -4.75 -16.83
N ARG A 231 -12.34 -5.63 -16.27
CA ARG A 231 -12.59 -7.07 -16.18
C ARG A 231 -12.09 -7.60 -14.85
N VAL A 232 -12.80 -8.53 -14.25
CA VAL A 232 -12.38 -9.21 -13.01
C VAL A 232 -12.28 -10.68 -13.30
N VAL A 233 -11.13 -11.26 -13.00
CA VAL A 233 -10.92 -12.69 -13.08
C VAL A 233 -11.22 -13.29 -11.71
N VAL A 234 -12.04 -14.34 -11.70
CA VAL A 234 -12.39 -15.13 -10.52
C VAL A 234 -11.87 -16.55 -10.72
N HIS A 235 -11.13 -17.05 -9.74
CA HIS A 235 -10.57 -18.39 -9.73
C HIS A 235 -11.13 -19.20 -8.55
N ASP A 236 -11.73 -20.34 -8.84
CA ASP A 236 -12.10 -21.35 -7.83
C ASP A 236 -11.04 -22.46 -7.84
N ALA A 237 -10.36 -22.66 -6.72
CA ALA A 237 -9.31 -23.67 -6.59
C ALA A 237 -9.83 -25.10 -6.39
N LEU A 238 -11.10 -25.30 -6.02
CA LEU A 238 -11.70 -26.62 -5.84
C LEU A 238 -12.03 -27.28 -7.18
N ASP A 239 -12.58 -26.52 -8.13
CA ASP A 239 -12.90 -27.02 -9.47
C ASP A 239 -11.86 -26.63 -10.53
N GLY A 240 -10.96 -25.70 -10.21
CA GLY A 240 -9.86 -25.26 -11.07
C GLY A 240 -10.26 -24.23 -12.12
N SER A 241 -11.47 -23.67 -12.05
CA SER A 241 -11.99 -22.75 -13.06
C SER A 241 -11.38 -21.35 -12.98
N TRP A 242 -11.30 -20.68 -14.13
CA TRP A 242 -10.92 -19.27 -14.26
C TRP A 242 -11.98 -18.58 -15.11
N ASN A 243 -12.81 -17.75 -14.47
CA ASN A 243 -13.92 -17.06 -15.10
C ASN A 243 -13.64 -15.56 -15.16
N GLU A 244 -13.96 -14.94 -16.31
CA GLU A 244 -13.81 -13.50 -16.50
C GLU A 244 -15.19 -12.83 -16.44
N LEU A 245 -15.35 -11.87 -15.55
CA LEU A 245 -16.55 -11.08 -15.37
C LEU A 245 -16.33 -9.65 -15.88
N PRO A 246 -17.25 -9.10 -16.69
CA PRO A 246 -17.17 -7.72 -17.12
C PRO A 246 -17.38 -6.78 -15.94
N LEU A 247 -16.54 -5.74 -15.85
CA LEU A 247 -16.64 -4.68 -14.83
C LEU A 247 -16.90 -3.34 -15.51
N ALA A 248 -17.98 -2.67 -15.10
CA ALA A 248 -18.28 -1.33 -15.54
C ALA A 248 -17.14 -0.38 -15.17
N ARG A 249 -16.65 0.36 -16.17
CA ARG A 249 -15.56 1.32 -15.98
C ARG A 249 -16.09 2.57 -15.29
N ALA A 250 -15.54 2.86 -14.11
CA ALA A 250 -15.82 4.07 -13.36
C ALA A 250 -14.61 4.48 -12.52
N VAL A 251 -14.49 5.78 -12.29
CA VAL A 251 -13.53 6.36 -11.34
C VAL A 251 -14.34 7.13 -10.30
N PRO A 252 -14.96 6.44 -9.32
CA PRO A 252 -15.61 7.13 -8.21
C PRO A 252 -14.60 8.06 -7.51
N PRO A 253 -15.07 9.22 -7.01
CA PRO A 253 -14.19 10.16 -6.34
C PRO A 253 -13.55 9.53 -5.11
N VAL A 254 -12.25 9.72 -4.97
CA VAL A 254 -11.47 9.34 -3.78
C VAL A 254 -11.24 10.59 -2.94
N ALA A 255 -11.21 10.45 -1.62
CA ALA A 255 -10.87 11.57 -0.74
C ALA A 255 -9.47 12.10 -1.10
N ALA A 256 -9.33 13.43 -1.05
CA ALA A 256 -8.01 14.06 -1.08
C ALA A 256 -7.16 13.53 0.09
N VAL A 257 -5.83 13.54 -0.10
CA VAL A 257 -4.80 13.00 0.81
C VAL A 257 -5.26 12.98 2.27
N LEU A 258 -5.23 11.80 2.90
CA LEU A 258 -5.41 11.67 4.34
C LEU A 258 -4.37 12.56 5.01
N ALA A 259 -4.79 13.62 5.65
CA ALA A 259 -3.88 14.59 6.22
C ALA A 259 -2.90 13.90 7.16
N VAL A 260 -1.62 14.24 7.11
CA VAL A 260 -0.63 13.58 7.98
C VAL A 260 -0.74 14.17 9.39
N ALA A 261 -0.83 13.30 10.40
CA ALA A 261 -0.76 13.69 11.80
C ALA A 261 0.67 14.18 12.13
N GLY A 262 0.85 15.49 12.25
CA GLY A 262 2.16 16.06 12.55
C GLY A 262 2.50 15.99 14.05
N ALA A 263 3.61 16.63 14.42
CA ALA A 263 4.10 16.70 15.79
C ALA A 263 4.61 18.11 16.06
N VAL A 264 4.37 18.61 17.28
CA VAL A 264 4.86 19.93 17.69
C VAL A 264 5.38 19.86 19.11
N THR A 265 6.48 20.55 19.38
CA THR A 265 7.02 20.74 20.74
C THR A 265 6.30 21.87 21.47
N ALA A 266 6.44 21.95 22.79
CA ALA A 266 5.84 23.02 23.58
C ALA A 266 6.33 24.42 23.15
N ASP A 267 7.62 24.58 22.84
CA ASP A 267 8.19 25.86 22.43
C ASP A 267 7.70 26.30 21.05
N GLU A 268 7.62 25.36 20.09
CA GLU A 268 7.04 25.64 18.77
C GLU A 268 5.56 26.02 18.90
N LEU A 269 4.81 25.33 19.75
CA LEU A 269 3.40 25.67 19.99
C LEU A 269 3.26 27.07 20.60
N ARG A 270 4.09 27.44 21.59
CA ARG A 270 4.10 28.80 22.15
C ARG A 270 4.38 29.85 21.08
N ALA A 271 5.35 29.61 20.21
CA ALA A 271 5.67 30.52 19.11
C ALA A 271 4.51 30.66 18.12
N ARG A 272 3.84 29.55 17.76
CA ARG A 272 2.67 29.57 16.87
C ARG A 272 1.47 30.29 17.48
N LEU A 273 1.23 30.12 18.78
CA LEU A 273 0.16 30.81 19.51
C LEU A 273 0.38 32.32 19.58
N ALA A 274 1.62 32.79 19.57
CA ALA A 274 1.97 34.21 19.51
C ALA A 274 1.96 34.79 18.07
N GLY A 275 1.78 33.94 17.06
CA GLY A 275 1.80 34.31 15.64
C GLY A 275 0.50 34.96 15.15
N PRO A 276 0.49 35.46 13.90
CA PRO A 276 -0.67 36.15 13.32
C PRO A 276 -1.86 35.22 13.03
N THR A 277 -1.61 33.90 12.95
CA THR A 277 -2.63 32.87 12.68
C THR A 277 -2.44 31.71 13.67
N PRO A 278 -2.87 31.86 14.93
CA PRO A 278 -2.68 30.83 15.95
C PRO A 278 -3.52 29.59 15.64
N PRO A 279 -3.00 28.38 15.86
CA PRO A 279 -3.78 27.15 15.72
C PRO A 279 -4.82 27.03 16.83
N THR A 280 -5.91 26.33 16.55
CA THR A 280 -6.87 25.94 17.60
C THR A 280 -6.30 24.75 18.36
N VAL A 281 -6.18 24.91 19.68
CA VAL A 281 -5.68 23.86 20.57
C VAL A 281 -6.87 23.06 21.10
N VAL A 282 -6.79 21.73 21.08
CA VAL A 282 -7.86 20.84 21.57
C VAL A 282 -7.33 19.99 22.73
N ASP A 283 -7.99 20.12 23.89
CA ASP A 283 -7.66 19.40 25.13
C ASP A 283 -8.47 18.10 25.21
N LEU A 284 -7.77 16.98 25.02
CA LEU A 284 -8.31 15.63 25.04
C LEU A 284 -8.29 14.98 26.43
N ARG A 285 -7.89 15.70 27.47
CA ARG A 285 -7.99 15.19 28.85
C ARG A 285 -9.46 14.91 29.19
N GLU A 286 -9.68 13.87 30.00
CA GLU A 286 -10.99 13.50 30.54
C GLU A 286 -11.52 14.56 31.50
N ASP A 287 -12.82 14.52 31.78
CA ASP A 287 -13.50 15.52 32.62
C ASP A 287 -12.98 15.54 34.07
N ASP A 288 -12.47 14.42 34.56
CA ASP A 288 -11.96 14.20 35.91
C ASP A 288 -10.45 14.45 36.07
N GLU A 289 -9.72 14.71 34.98
CA GLU A 289 -8.28 14.98 35.03
C GLU A 289 -7.94 16.40 35.54
N ASP A 290 -6.80 16.56 36.20
CA ASP A 290 -6.31 17.86 36.69
C ASP A 290 -6.03 18.84 35.53
N ARG A 291 -6.64 20.02 35.64
CA ARG A 291 -6.54 21.13 34.68
C ARG A 291 -6.07 22.45 35.31
N SER A 292 -5.47 22.39 36.49
CA SER A 292 -4.82 23.54 37.14
C SER A 292 -3.83 24.25 36.21
N VAL A 293 -3.17 23.49 35.33
CA VAL A 293 -2.40 23.99 34.20
C VAL A 293 -3.15 23.67 32.90
N ALA A 294 -3.42 24.70 32.10
CA ALA A 294 -4.11 24.60 30.81
C ALA A 294 -3.49 25.55 29.78
N ILE A 295 -3.60 25.20 28.50
CA ILE A 295 -3.23 26.07 27.40
C ILE A 295 -4.37 27.08 27.18
N PRO A 296 -4.11 28.40 27.21
CA PRO A 296 -5.15 29.40 27.03
C PRO A 296 -5.91 29.21 25.71
N GLY A 297 -7.24 29.27 25.77
CA GLY A 297 -8.11 29.14 24.58
C GLY A 297 -8.30 27.71 24.07
N ALA A 298 -7.81 26.68 24.78
CA ALA A 298 -8.00 25.30 24.35
C ALA A 298 -9.50 24.87 24.38
N VAL A 299 -9.96 24.29 23.28
CA VAL A 299 -11.29 23.71 23.12
C VAL A 299 -11.31 22.34 23.79
N ARG A 300 -12.33 22.05 24.60
CA ARG A 300 -12.43 20.75 25.30
C ARG A 300 -13.10 19.71 24.41
N LEU A 301 -12.43 18.58 24.21
CA LEU A 301 -12.99 17.40 23.58
C LEU A 301 -12.37 16.14 24.21
N PRO A 302 -12.87 15.69 25.36
CA PRO A 302 -12.32 14.53 26.06
C PRO A 302 -12.19 13.31 25.16
N MET A 303 -11.09 12.56 25.32
CA MET A 303 -10.79 11.42 24.44
C MET A 303 -11.90 10.37 24.43
N SER A 304 -12.57 10.13 25.56
CA SER A 304 -13.74 9.25 25.68
C SER A 304 -14.90 9.60 24.73
N ARG A 305 -14.99 10.86 24.28
CA ARG A 305 -16.02 11.39 23.39
C ARG A 305 -15.44 11.92 22.07
N PHE A 306 -14.18 11.58 21.76
CA PHE A 306 -13.51 12.10 20.59
C PHE A 306 -14.10 11.52 19.30
N ASP A 307 -14.59 12.41 18.46
CA ASP A 307 -14.98 12.16 17.08
C ASP A 307 -14.29 13.23 16.20
N PRO A 308 -13.53 12.84 15.16
CA PRO A 308 -12.93 13.79 14.23
C PRO A 308 -13.90 14.82 13.64
N ALA A 309 -15.18 14.48 13.46
CA ALA A 309 -16.20 15.40 12.94
C ALA A 309 -16.50 16.58 13.88
N LEU A 310 -16.12 16.48 15.16
CA LEU A 310 -16.27 17.54 16.15
C LEU A 310 -15.07 18.50 16.20
N LEU A 311 -14.02 18.24 15.42
CA LEU A 311 -12.85 19.12 15.38
C LEU A 311 -13.18 20.46 14.70
N PRO A 312 -12.68 21.58 15.24
CA PRO A 312 -12.87 22.88 14.61
C PRO A 312 -12.09 22.97 13.28
N ALA A 313 -12.56 23.82 12.38
CA ALA A 313 -11.87 24.07 11.12
C ALA A 313 -10.57 24.88 11.32
N GLY A 314 -9.61 24.71 10.41
CA GLY A 314 -8.34 25.44 10.40
C GLY A 314 -7.17 24.64 11.00
N PRO A 315 -6.04 25.30 11.32
CA PRO A 315 -4.87 24.63 11.88
C PRO A 315 -5.15 24.10 13.30
N LEU A 316 -4.85 22.83 13.55
CA LEU A 316 -5.18 22.13 14.80
C LEU A 316 -3.94 21.62 15.53
N VAL A 317 -3.96 21.73 16.86
CA VAL A 317 -3.01 21.07 17.75
C VAL A 317 -3.76 20.34 18.85
N LEU A 318 -3.61 19.02 18.92
CA LEU A 318 -4.24 18.18 19.92
C LEU A 318 -3.26 17.93 21.07
N HIS A 319 -3.75 17.96 22.31
CA HIS A 319 -2.94 17.58 23.47
C HIS A 319 -3.74 16.75 24.47
N CYS A 320 -3.02 15.97 25.28
CA CYS A 320 -3.56 15.27 26.45
C CYS A 320 -2.56 15.40 27.61
N ALA A 321 -2.67 14.57 28.64
CA ALA A 321 -1.71 14.59 29.76
C ALA A 321 -0.26 14.33 29.32
N SER A 322 0.00 13.26 28.55
CA SER A 322 1.36 12.77 28.25
C SER A 322 1.75 12.78 26.77
N GLY A 323 0.83 13.14 25.86
CA GLY A 323 1.04 13.12 24.40
C GLY A 323 0.62 11.83 23.70
N VAL A 324 0.32 10.75 24.45
CA VAL A 324 -0.08 9.45 23.87
C VAL A 324 -1.47 9.53 23.23
N ARG A 325 -2.49 9.98 23.97
CA ARG A 325 -3.86 10.09 23.43
C ARG A 325 -3.97 11.11 22.29
N SER A 326 -3.22 12.21 22.35
CA SER A 326 -3.22 13.20 21.26
C SER A 326 -2.58 12.67 19.99
N ARG A 327 -1.59 11.77 20.07
CA ARG A 327 -1.08 11.06 18.88
C ARG A 327 -2.19 10.19 18.27
N ILE A 328 -2.84 9.35 19.08
CA ILE A 328 -3.93 8.48 18.62
C ILE A 328 -5.07 9.29 18.00
N ALA A 329 -5.45 10.41 18.62
CA ALA A 329 -6.51 11.28 18.11
C ALA A 329 -6.09 11.97 16.80
N ALA A 330 -4.84 12.42 16.69
CA ALA A 330 -4.32 13.01 15.45
C ALA A 330 -4.30 11.98 14.32
N ASP A 331 -3.91 10.73 14.60
CA ASP A 331 -3.93 9.64 13.62
C ASP A 331 -5.37 9.30 13.18
N ARG A 332 -6.35 9.37 14.09
CA ARG A 332 -7.78 9.21 13.77
C ARG A 332 -8.33 10.38 12.94
N ALA A 333 -7.91 11.61 13.23
CA ALA A 333 -8.29 12.79 12.45
C ALA A 333 -7.69 12.73 11.03
N ALA A 334 -6.42 12.34 10.95
CA ALA A 334 -5.70 12.07 9.71
C ALA A 334 -6.44 11.06 8.82
N ALA A 335 -6.94 9.97 9.41
CA ALA A 335 -7.68 8.92 8.72
C ALA A 335 -9.01 9.38 8.08
N VAL A 336 -9.53 10.55 8.45
CA VAL A 336 -10.69 11.18 7.80
C VAL A 336 -10.34 12.47 7.05
N GLY A 337 -9.05 12.72 6.80
CA GLY A 337 -8.58 13.86 6.02
C GLY A 337 -8.40 15.17 6.82
N ILE A 338 -8.44 15.13 8.15
CA ILE A 338 -8.29 16.32 9.00
C ILE A 338 -6.84 16.43 9.49
N ALA A 339 -6.15 17.49 9.07
CA ALA A 339 -4.78 17.76 9.47
C ALA A 339 -4.72 18.25 10.92
N SER A 340 -3.87 17.62 11.74
CA SER A 340 -3.63 18.07 13.11
C SER A 340 -2.25 17.65 13.60
N ASP A 341 -1.66 18.47 14.48
CA ASP A 341 -0.41 18.15 15.17
C ASP A 341 -0.71 17.60 16.57
N SER A 342 0.07 16.60 17.02
CA SER A 342 0.07 16.18 18.43
C SER A 342 1.16 16.92 19.21
N LEU A 343 0.79 17.49 20.37
CA LEU A 343 1.75 18.09 21.30
C LEU A 343 2.61 17.00 21.96
N LEU A 344 3.91 17.01 21.65
CA LEU A 344 4.88 16.09 22.20
C LEU A 344 5.01 16.26 23.72
N GLY A 345 4.94 15.16 24.46
CA GLY A 345 4.96 15.15 25.92
C GLY A 345 3.68 15.66 26.60
N GLY A 346 2.67 16.07 25.82
CA GLY A 346 1.39 16.57 26.34
C GLY A 346 1.54 17.72 27.34
N MET A 347 0.64 17.79 28.30
CA MET A 347 0.69 18.79 29.38
C MET A 347 1.91 18.62 30.31
N VAL A 348 2.49 17.43 30.40
CA VAL A 348 3.74 17.21 31.15
C VAL A 348 4.89 18.00 30.51
N GLY A 349 4.99 17.98 29.18
CA GLY A 349 5.99 18.77 28.43
C GLY A 349 5.65 20.26 28.29
N TRP A 350 4.38 20.64 28.52
CA TRP A 350 3.93 22.04 28.45
C TRP A 350 4.26 22.86 29.70
N ARG A 351 4.38 22.20 30.86
CA ARG A 351 4.76 22.84 32.13
C ARG A 351 6.19 23.36 32.05
#